data_AF-A0A7S1FRC0-F1
#
_entry.id   AF-A0A7S1FRC0-F1
#
_cell.length_a   1.000
_cell.length_b   1.000
_cell.length_c   1.000
_cell.angle_alpha   90.00
_cell.angle_beta   90.00
_cell.angle_gamma   90.00
#
_symmetry.space_group_name_H-M   'P 1'
#
loop_
_entity.id
_entity.type
_entity.pdbx_description
1 polymer ?
#
loop_
_entity_poly.entity_id
_entity_poly.type
_entity_poly.pdbx_seq_one_letter_code
_entity_poly.pdbx_strand_id
1 'polypeptide(L)'
;NTASGLHSTVTGGRFNHASGLYSSVTGGVANDATGSRSSVSGGTLNTASGWESSVSGGYHNKASGIESSVSGGYGNEATGNRASVSGGSENTALGEGSIVLGGFNNMADGMNSVITGATSNTAIGLSSISGGNNKKAVVEAE
;
A
#
# COMPACT_ATOMS: atom_id res chain seq x y z
N ASN A 1 -15.12 -14.32 10.42
CA ASN A 1 -15.03 -12.86 10.30
C ASN A 1 -15.11 -12.30 11.69
N THR A 2 -14.25 -11.34 12.00
CA THR A 2 -14.13 -10.76 13.35
C THR A 2 -14.04 -9.26 13.23
N ALA A 3 -14.98 -8.54 13.84
CA ALA A 3 -14.93 -7.09 14.00
C ALA A 3 -14.73 -6.81 15.51
N SER A 4 -13.52 -6.45 15.92
CA SER A 4 -13.16 -6.28 17.34
C SER A 4 -12.81 -4.85 17.72
N GLY A 5 -12.56 -3.97 16.73
CA GLY A 5 -12.34 -2.55 16.98
C GLY A 5 -13.64 -1.83 17.31
N LEU A 6 -13.58 -0.78 18.13
CA LEU A 6 -14.75 0.07 18.39
C LEU A 6 -15.22 0.69 17.06
N HIS A 7 -16.53 0.58 16.77
CA HIS A 7 -17.13 0.98 15.49
C HIS A 7 -16.55 0.31 14.23
N SER A 8 -15.87 -0.83 14.38
CA SER A 8 -15.38 -1.60 13.24
C SER A 8 -16.52 -2.33 12.52
N THR A 9 -16.35 -2.62 11.23
CA THR A 9 -17.34 -3.37 10.43
C THR A 9 -16.67 -4.43 9.55
N VAL A 10 -17.24 -5.63 9.52
CA VAL A 10 -16.96 -6.63 8.48
C VAL A 10 -18.27 -7.03 7.81
N THR A 11 -18.47 -6.69 6.53
CA THR A 11 -19.77 -6.90 5.86
C THR A 11 -19.98 -8.36 5.43
N GLY A 12 -18.93 -9.09 5.06
CA GLY A 12 -19.06 -10.49 4.62
C GLY A 12 -17.73 -11.18 4.32
N GLY A 13 -17.79 -12.31 3.61
CA GLY A 13 -16.62 -13.08 3.18
C GLY A 13 -16.15 -14.14 4.19
N ARG A 14 -14.87 -14.53 4.12
CA ARG A 14 -14.26 -15.58 4.96
C ARG A 14 -12.97 -15.09 5.60
N PHE A 15 -12.80 -15.33 6.90
CA PHE A 15 -11.58 -15.00 7.67
C PHE A 15 -11.15 -13.52 7.64
N ASN A 16 -12.08 -12.58 7.46
CA ASN A 16 -11.77 -11.15 7.49
C ASN A 16 -11.72 -10.61 8.93
N HIS A 17 -10.76 -9.73 9.24
CA HIS A 17 -10.61 -9.06 10.54
C HIS A 17 -10.61 -7.54 10.41
N ALA A 18 -11.44 -6.87 11.19
CA ALA A 18 -11.41 -5.42 11.39
C ALA A 18 -11.20 -5.13 12.88
N SER A 19 -9.99 -4.75 13.27
CA SER A 19 -9.60 -4.59 14.68
C SER A 19 -9.23 -3.17 15.08
N GLY A 20 -9.02 -2.26 14.12
CA GLY A 20 -8.80 -0.84 14.39
C GLY A 20 -10.08 -0.07 14.74
N LEU A 21 -9.95 1.05 15.45
CA LEU A 21 -11.06 1.98 15.71
C LEU A 21 -11.62 2.52 14.38
N TYR A 22 -12.93 2.40 14.12
CA TYR A 22 -13.56 2.74 12.83
C TYR A 22 -13.00 1.99 11.61
N SER A 23 -12.33 0.85 11.80
CA SER A 23 -11.82 0.06 10.68
C SER A 23 -12.93 -0.66 9.91
N SER A 24 -12.72 -0.94 8.64
CA SER A 24 -13.71 -1.67 7.83
C SER A 24 -13.10 -2.68 6.88
N VAL A 25 -13.77 -3.82 6.75
CA VAL A 25 -13.54 -4.79 5.67
C VAL A 25 -14.85 -5.11 4.98
N THR A 26 -15.00 -4.74 3.71
CA THR A 26 -16.26 -4.96 2.98
C THR A 26 -16.46 -6.43 2.60
N GLY A 27 -15.40 -7.20 2.35
CA GLY A 27 -15.55 -8.61 1.99
C GLY A 27 -14.25 -9.29 1.61
N GLY A 28 -14.34 -10.39 0.86
CA GLY A 28 -13.19 -11.16 0.40
C GLY A 28 -12.74 -12.27 1.35
N VAL A 29 -11.46 -12.67 1.23
CA VAL A 29 -10.89 -13.77 2.00
C VAL A 29 -9.62 -13.33 2.74
N ALA A 30 -9.60 -13.51 4.05
CA ALA A 30 -8.42 -13.27 4.88
C ALA A 30 -7.85 -11.84 4.74
N ASN A 31 -8.71 -10.82 4.77
CA ASN A 31 -8.31 -9.42 4.77
C ASN A 31 -8.24 -8.86 6.21
N ASP A 32 -7.27 -7.99 6.48
CA ASP A 32 -7.02 -7.41 7.80
C ASP A 32 -7.00 -5.88 7.74
N ALA A 33 -7.94 -5.23 8.43
CA ALA A 33 -7.97 -3.79 8.67
C ALA A 33 -7.69 -3.52 10.16
N THR A 34 -6.42 -3.31 10.52
CA THR A 34 -5.97 -3.24 11.91
C THR A 34 -5.63 -1.82 12.38
N GLY A 35 -5.38 -0.89 11.45
CA GLY A 35 -5.16 0.52 11.76
C GLY A 35 -6.46 1.25 12.11
N SER A 36 -6.38 2.29 12.93
CA SER A 36 -7.54 3.18 13.16
C SER A 36 -7.94 3.86 11.85
N ARG A 37 -9.24 3.86 11.52
CA ARG A 37 -9.83 4.33 10.27
C ARG A 37 -9.28 3.64 9.01
N SER A 38 -8.66 2.47 9.17
CA SER A 38 -8.19 1.70 8.03
C SER A 38 -9.34 1.03 7.27
N SER A 39 -9.14 0.78 5.98
CA SER A 39 -10.15 0.10 5.16
C SER A 39 -9.55 -0.90 4.20
N VAL A 40 -10.24 -2.03 4.04
CA VAL A 40 -10.00 -2.98 2.96
C VAL A 40 -11.31 -3.26 2.24
N SER A 41 -11.42 -2.83 0.97
CA SER A 41 -12.69 -2.98 0.23
C SER A 41 -12.94 -4.41 -0.27
N GLY A 42 -11.92 -5.28 -0.29
CA GLY A 42 -12.08 -6.68 -0.69
C GLY A 42 -10.78 -7.35 -1.10
N GLY A 43 -10.89 -8.41 -1.91
CA GLY A 43 -9.74 -9.18 -2.39
C GLY A 43 -9.33 -10.32 -1.45
N THR A 44 -8.07 -10.74 -1.52
CA THR A 44 -7.53 -11.85 -0.72
C THR A 44 -6.20 -11.46 -0.08
N LEU A 45 -6.03 -11.74 1.22
CA LEU A 45 -4.78 -11.51 1.96
C LEU A 45 -4.31 -10.05 1.97
N ASN A 46 -5.22 -9.08 1.90
CA ASN A 46 -4.85 -7.66 1.95
C ASN A 46 -4.79 -7.15 3.39
N THR A 47 -3.85 -6.26 3.68
CA THR A 47 -3.63 -5.67 5.01
C THR A 47 -3.59 -4.15 4.96
N ALA A 48 -4.48 -3.48 5.69
CA ALA A 48 -4.43 -2.05 5.97
C ALA A 48 -4.16 -1.85 7.48
N SER A 49 -2.92 -1.54 7.85
CA SER A 49 -2.49 -1.47 9.27
C SER A 49 -2.06 -0.09 9.73
N GLY A 50 -1.85 0.86 8.82
CA GLY A 50 -1.56 2.26 9.16
C GLY A 50 -2.81 3.04 9.57
N TRP A 51 -2.62 4.13 10.32
CA TRP A 51 -3.71 5.08 10.59
C TRP A 51 -4.23 5.68 9.29
N GLU A 52 -5.54 5.66 9.05
CA GLU A 52 -6.18 6.09 7.79
C GLU A 52 -5.62 5.40 6.52
N SER A 53 -5.04 4.21 6.67
CA SER A 53 -4.55 3.43 5.52
C SER A 53 -5.68 2.77 4.74
N SER A 54 -5.47 2.52 3.45
CA SER A 54 -6.48 1.87 2.61
C SER A 54 -5.89 0.87 1.62
N VAL A 55 -6.61 -0.24 1.42
CA VAL A 55 -6.38 -1.17 0.31
C VAL A 55 -7.69 -1.41 -0.43
N SER A 56 -7.78 -1.01 -1.70
CA SER A 56 -9.04 -1.14 -2.44
C SER A 56 -9.33 -2.56 -2.94
N GLY A 57 -8.34 -3.45 -2.97
CA GLY A 57 -8.52 -4.86 -3.34
C GLY A 57 -7.25 -5.55 -3.80
N GLY A 58 -7.39 -6.61 -4.60
CA GLY A 58 -6.28 -7.39 -5.14
C GLY A 58 -5.86 -8.58 -4.25
N TYR A 59 -4.63 -9.05 -4.44
CA TYR A 59 -4.06 -10.17 -3.71
C TYR A 59 -2.78 -9.75 -2.97
N HIS A 60 -2.73 -9.98 -1.67
CA HIS A 60 -1.52 -9.78 -0.86
C HIS A 60 -0.95 -8.35 -0.87
N ASN A 61 -1.82 -7.34 -0.90
CA ASN A 61 -1.40 -5.94 -0.83
C ASN A 61 -1.35 -5.44 0.62
N LYS A 62 -0.41 -4.54 0.91
CA LYS A 62 -0.19 -4.01 2.27
C LYS A 62 -0.06 -2.48 2.27
N ALA A 63 -0.91 -1.81 3.03
CA ALA A 63 -0.79 -0.39 3.34
C ALA A 63 -0.53 -0.23 4.85
N SER A 64 0.71 0.05 5.25
CA SER A 64 1.12 0.10 6.67
C SER A 64 1.62 1.45 7.16
N GLY A 65 1.87 2.41 6.26
CA GLY A 65 2.18 3.79 6.64
C GLY A 65 0.93 4.59 7.04
N ILE A 66 1.10 5.68 7.79
CA ILE A 66 0.02 6.64 8.09
C ILE A 66 -0.48 7.24 6.78
N GLU A 67 -1.80 7.29 6.54
CA GLU A 67 -2.42 7.80 5.30
C GLU A 67 -1.93 7.07 4.02
N SER A 68 -1.38 5.86 4.15
CA SER A 68 -0.87 5.09 3.00
C SER A 68 -1.99 4.42 2.21
N SER A 69 -1.76 4.19 0.92
CA SER A 69 -2.78 3.58 0.05
C SER A 69 -2.20 2.57 -0.94
N VAL A 70 -2.94 1.49 -1.15
CA VAL A 70 -2.73 0.57 -2.28
C VAL A 70 -4.05 0.39 -3.03
N SER A 71 -4.11 0.80 -4.30
CA SER A 71 -5.35 0.73 -5.08
C SER A 71 -5.68 -0.68 -5.58
N GLY A 72 -4.72 -1.61 -5.58
CA GLY A 72 -4.95 -3.00 -5.97
C GLY A 72 -3.69 -3.70 -6.46
N GLY A 73 -3.86 -4.80 -7.21
CA GLY A 73 -2.76 -5.56 -7.80
C GLY A 73 -2.34 -6.77 -6.97
N TYR A 74 -1.08 -7.20 -7.13
CA TYR A 74 -0.50 -8.38 -6.49
C TYR A 74 0.74 -8.00 -5.68
N GLY A 75 0.78 -8.27 -4.38
CA GLY A 75 2.01 -8.13 -3.60
C GLY A 75 2.57 -6.71 -3.49
N ASN A 76 1.73 -5.67 -3.58
CA ASN A 76 2.18 -4.29 -3.48
C ASN A 76 2.22 -3.81 -2.02
N GLU A 77 3.22 -3.01 -1.66
CA GLU A 77 3.42 -2.48 -0.31
C GLU A 77 3.58 -0.95 -0.30
N ALA A 78 2.75 -0.25 0.48
CA ALA A 78 2.90 1.16 0.81
C ALA A 78 3.19 1.30 2.32
N THR A 79 4.47 1.39 2.68
CA THR A 79 4.90 1.39 4.09
C THR A 79 5.32 2.77 4.60
N GLY A 80 5.68 3.70 3.71
CA GLY A 80 5.94 5.10 4.06
C GLY A 80 4.67 5.85 4.44
N ASN A 81 4.79 6.88 5.29
CA ASN A 81 3.68 7.78 5.58
C ASN A 81 3.27 8.50 4.28
N ARG A 82 1.97 8.57 3.98
CA ARG A 82 1.39 9.10 2.74
C ARG A 82 1.90 8.42 1.47
N ALA A 83 2.52 7.25 1.60
CA ALA A 83 2.99 6.50 0.44
C ALA A 83 1.80 5.91 -0.33
N SER A 84 1.94 5.82 -1.65
CA SER A 84 0.88 5.30 -2.51
C SER A 84 1.42 4.34 -3.57
N VAL A 85 0.73 3.21 -3.73
CA VAL A 85 0.91 2.31 -4.86
C VAL A 85 -0.42 2.22 -5.63
N SER A 86 -0.41 2.68 -6.88
CA SER A 86 -1.62 2.69 -7.72
C SER A 86 -2.00 1.32 -8.27
N GLY A 87 -1.09 0.33 -8.24
CA GLY A 87 -1.37 -1.04 -8.66
C GLY A 87 -0.12 -1.77 -9.16
N GLY A 88 -0.32 -2.74 -10.06
CA GLY A 88 0.76 -3.56 -10.61
C GLY A 88 1.09 -4.76 -9.72
N SER A 89 2.33 -5.22 -9.78
CA SER A 89 2.80 -6.40 -9.07
C SER A 89 4.13 -6.15 -8.37
N GLU A 90 4.24 -6.50 -7.10
CA GLU A 90 5.48 -6.44 -6.31
C GLU A 90 6.10 -5.03 -6.24
N ASN A 91 5.28 -3.98 -6.23
CA ASN A 91 5.77 -2.61 -6.08
C ASN A 91 5.79 -2.18 -4.62
N THR A 92 6.84 -1.45 -4.21
CA THR A 92 7.06 -1.01 -2.84
C THR A 92 7.28 0.51 -2.78
N ALA A 93 6.51 1.22 -1.97
CA ALA A 93 6.66 2.63 -1.65
C ALA A 93 7.03 2.79 -0.16
N LEU A 94 8.32 2.99 0.12
CA LEU A 94 8.91 3.04 1.47
C LEU A 94 9.07 4.46 2.01
N GLY A 95 9.40 5.43 1.15
CA GLY A 95 9.65 6.81 1.56
C GLY A 95 8.38 7.55 1.97
N GLU A 96 8.49 8.53 2.87
CA GLU A 96 7.37 9.44 3.16
C GLU A 96 6.95 10.17 1.88
N GLY A 97 5.66 10.16 1.56
CA GLY A 97 5.11 10.75 0.34
C GLY A 97 5.56 10.07 -0.96
N SER A 98 6.18 8.89 -0.88
CA SER A 98 6.65 8.17 -2.07
C SER A 98 5.49 7.57 -2.88
N ILE A 99 5.66 7.53 -4.20
CA ILE A 99 4.61 7.09 -5.12
C ILE A 99 5.15 6.07 -6.11
N VAL A 100 4.42 4.96 -6.28
CA VAL A 100 4.61 4.05 -7.42
C VAL A 100 3.31 3.97 -8.22
N LEU A 101 3.35 4.43 -9.48
CA LEU A 101 2.17 4.46 -10.34
C LEU A 101 1.76 3.06 -10.85
N GLY A 102 2.64 2.07 -10.76
CA GLY A 102 2.37 0.68 -11.13
C GLY A 102 3.60 -0.02 -11.69
N GLY A 103 3.38 -1.04 -12.53
CA GLY A 103 4.44 -1.84 -13.12
C GLY A 103 4.78 -3.09 -12.31
N PHE A 104 5.99 -3.61 -12.49
CA PHE A 104 6.47 -4.82 -11.82
C PHE A 104 7.77 -4.55 -11.05
N ASN A 105 7.81 -4.91 -9.77
CA ASN A 105 9.03 -4.91 -8.96
C ASN A 105 9.72 -3.54 -8.85
N ASN A 106 8.97 -2.46 -8.63
CA ASN A 106 9.53 -1.11 -8.47
C ASN A 106 9.62 -0.71 -6.98
N MET A 107 10.68 0.00 -6.59
CA MET A 107 10.92 0.42 -5.20
C MET A 107 11.19 1.93 -5.07
N ALA A 108 10.24 2.68 -4.52
CA ALA A 108 10.36 4.11 -4.22
C ALA A 108 10.72 4.31 -2.72
N ASP A 109 11.98 4.59 -2.43
CA ASP A 109 12.55 4.65 -1.07
C ASP A 109 12.86 6.07 -0.60
N GLY A 110 13.20 6.97 -1.53
CA GLY A 110 13.41 8.38 -1.19
C GLY A 110 12.13 9.07 -0.73
N MET A 111 12.24 10.01 0.23
CA MET A 111 11.13 10.90 0.58
C MET A 111 10.66 11.65 -0.68
N ASN A 112 9.35 11.69 -0.92
CA ASN A 112 8.71 12.25 -2.10
C ASN A 112 9.21 11.67 -3.45
N SER A 113 9.85 10.50 -3.43
CA SER A 113 10.30 9.86 -4.67
C SER A 113 9.13 9.29 -5.47
N VAL A 114 9.26 9.27 -6.79
CA VAL A 114 8.23 8.81 -7.71
C VAL A 114 8.79 7.77 -8.67
N ILE A 115 8.10 6.65 -8.81
CA ILE A 115 8.30 5.71 -9.91
C ILE A 115 7.11 5.76 -10.84
N THR A 116 7.38 6.07 -12.11
CA THR A 116 6.33 6.26 -13.13
C THR A 116 5.79 4.94 -13.70
N GLY A 117 6.49 3.82 -13.50
CA GLY A 117 6.02 2.48 -13.85
C GLY A 117 7.09 1.59 -14.48
N ALA A 118 6.66 0.65 -15.33
CA ALA A 118 7.50 -0.38 -15.98
C ALA A 118 8.18 -1.32 -14.98
N THR A 119 9.43 -1.74 -15.16
CA THR A 119 9.98 -2.89 -14.42
C THR A 119 11.30 -2.60 -13.69
N SER A 120 11.39 -3.04 -12.43
CA SER A 120 12.64 -3.12 -11.67
C SER A 120 13.36 -1.78 -11.50
N ASN A 121 12.61 -0.70 -11.28
CA ASN A 121 13.18 0.61 -10.99
C ASN A 121 13.34 0.84 -9.48
N THR A 122 14.34 1.62 -9.10
CA THR A 122 14.58 2.03 -7.72
C THR A 122 14.80 3.53 -7.65
N ALA A 123 14.05 4.24 -6.81
CA ALA A 123 14.19 5.68 -6.58
C ALA A 123 14.54 5.92 -5.10
N ILE A 124 15.82 6.16 -4.78
CA ILE A 124 16.30 6.30 -3.39
C ILE A 124 16.65 7.75 -3.02
N GLY A 125 16.72 8.64 -4.01
CA GLY A 125 16.99 10.05 -3.78
C GLY A 125 15.77 10.82 -3.29
N LEU A 126 15.98 11.85 -2.46
CA LEU A 126 14.96 12.83 -2.09
C LEU A 126 14.33 13.44 -3.35
N SER A 127 13.01 13.38 -3.46
CA SER A 127 12.24 13.90 -4.61
C SER A 127 12.68 13.33 -5.97
N SER A 128 13.36 12.18 -5.98
CA SER A 128 13.87 11.57 -7.22
C SER A 128 12.76 10.93 -8.05
N ILE A 129 12.92 10.93 -9.37
CA ILE A 129 11.98 10.31 -10.30
C ILE A 129 12.69 9.20 -11.09
N SER A 130 12.10 8.01 -11.14
CA SER A 130 12.59 6.88 -11.94
C SER A 130 11.48 6.30 -12.83
N GLY A 131 11.87 5.65 -13.92
CA GLY A 131 10.95 4.98 -14.84
C GLY A 131 11.67 4.28 -15.99
N GLY A 132 11.03 3.27 -16.58
CA GLY A 132 11.62 2.41 -17.60
C GLY A 132 11.97 1.03 -17.07
N ASN A 133 13.07 0.44 -17.51
CA ASN A 133 13.49 -0.89 -17.07
C ASN A 133 14.86 -0.82 -16.38
N ASN A 134 14.96 -1.34 -15.16
CA ASN A 134 16.20 -1.43 -14.38
C ASN A 134 16.88 -0.06 -14.14
N LYS A 135 16.12 1.00 -13.84
CA LYS A 135 16.68 2.33 -13.56
C LYS A 135 16.84 2.57 -12.07
N LYS A 136 17.95 3.21 -11.69
CA LYS A 136 18.22 3.67 -10.33
C LYS A 136 18.32 5.19 -10.32
N ALA A 137 17.45 5.86 -9.55
CA ALA A 137 17.50 7.30 -9.33
C ALA A 137 18.08 7.59 -7.93
N VAL A 138 19.13 8.41 -7.91
CA VAL A 138 19.83 8.92 -6.72
C VAL A 138 19.89 10.45 -6.83
N VAL A 139 19.94 11.16 -5.70
CA VAL A 139 20.32 12.58 -5.70
C VAL A 139 21.85 12.63 -5.63
N GLU A 140 22.49 13.22 -6.62
CA GLU A 140 23.90 13.63 -6.49
C GLU A 140 23.93 14.90 -5.63
N ALA A 141 24.76 14.90 -4.58
CA ALA A 141 25.01 16.10 -3.81
C ALA A 141 25.76 17.12 -4.68
N GLU A 142 25.32 18.38 -4.69
CA GLU A 142 26.03 19.50 -5.31
C GLU A 142 27.44 19.72 -4.71
#